data_AF-A0A942NF28-F1
#
_entry.id   AF-A0A942NF28-F1
#
_cell.length_a   1.000
_cell.length_b   1.000
_cell.length_c   1.000
_cell.angle_alpha   90.00
_cell.angle_beta   90.00
_cell.angle_gamma   90.00
#
_symmetry.space_group_name_H-M   'P 1'
#
loop_
_entity.id
_entity.type
_entity.pdbx_description
1 polymer ?
#
loop_
_entity_poly.entity_id
_entity_poly.type
_entity_poly.pdbx_seq_one_letter_code
_entity_poly.pdbx_strand_id
1 'polypeptide(L)' 'MKTQTCNQKVELLNEKRTKCLVYTRVMGYHRPVESFNIGKKGEHRQRTHFQENAQ' A
#
# COMPACT_ATOMS: atom_id res chain seq x y z
N MET A 1 -19.40 14.46 15.07
CA MET A 1 -17.95 14.73 14.94
C MET A 1 -17.23 14.04 16.11
N LYS A 2 -16.54 12.91 15.89
CA LYS A 2 -15.79 12.13 16.91
C LYS A 2 -14.31 11.94 16.53
N THR A 3 -13.75 12.89 15.78
CA THR A 3 -12.49 12.70 15.04
C THR A 3 -11.23 12.83 15.90
N GLN A 4 -11.32 13.39 17.10
CA GLN A 4 -10.14 13.65 17.95
C GLN A 4 -9.68 12.40 18.71
N THR A 5 -10.61 11.61 19.25
CA THR A 5 -10.30 10.42 20.06
C THR A 5 -9.78 9.24 19.24
N CYS A 6 -10.20 9.12 17.97
CA CYS A 6 -9.72 8.05 17.09
C CYS A 6 -8.25 8.25 16.67
N ASN A 7 -7.82 9.49 16.45
CA ASN A 7 -6.44 9.79 16.05
C ASN A 7 -5.43 9.53 17.19
N GLN A 8 -5.76 9.94 18.43
CA GLN A 8 -4.94 9.64 19.61
C GLN A 8 -4.76 8.13 19.84
N LYS A 9 -5.81 7.34 19.58
CA LYS A 9 -5.76 5.87 19.68
C LYS A 9 -4.89 5.23 18.59
N VAL A 10 -4.83 5.83 17.40
CA VAL A 10 -3.98 5.36 16.29
C VAL A 10 -2.50 5.55 16.58
N GLU A 11 -2.12 6.66 17.22
CA GLU A 11 -0.74 6.93 17.64
C GLU A 11 -0.28 5.98 18.74
N LEU A 12 -1.09 5.78 19.79
CA LEU A 12 -0.78 4.86 20.89
C LEU A 12 -0.54 3.41 20.42
N LEU A 13 -1.26 2.97 19.37
CA LEU A 13 -1.16 1.61 18.85
C LEU A 13 0.00 1.43 17.85
N ASN A 14 0.68 2.50 17.45
CA ASN A 14 1.68 2.45 16.39
C ASN A 14 2.92 1.64 16.81
N GLU A 15 3.31 1.71 18.08
CA GLU A 15 4.42 0.94 18.67
C GLU A 15 4.19 -0.58 18.68
N LYS A 16 2.93 -1.02 18.62
CA LYS A 16 2.54 -2.44 18.61
C LYS A 16 2.41 -3.00 17.20
N ARG A 17 2.58 -2.19 16.15
CA ARG A 17 2.40 -2.62 14.76
C ARG A 17 3.65 -3.28 14.20
N THR A 18 3.44 -4.33 13.42
CA THR A 18 4.47 -4.94 12.59
C THR A 18 4.34 -4.45 11.15
N LYS A 19 5.47 -4.24 10.47
CA LYS A 19 5.48 -3.84 9.06
C LYS A 19 4.89 -4.96 8.19
N CYS A 20 3.91 -4.63 7.36
CA CYS A 20 3.35 -5.55 6.39
C CYS A 20 4.20 -5.55 5.11
N LEU A 21 4.59 -6.73 4.63
CA LEU A 21 5.29 -6.88 3.36
C LEU A 21 4.28 -7.03 2.22
N VAL A 22 4.31 -6.09 1.29
CA VAL A 22 3.42 -6.10 0.12
C VAL A 22 4.17 -6.66 -1.09
N TYR A 23 3.58 -7.67 -1.72
CA TYR A 23 4.10 -8.30 -2.93
C TYR A 23 3.18 -8.03 -4.10
N THR A 24 3.77 -7.86 -5.29
CA THR A 24 3.01 -7.71 -6.53
C THR A 24 3.65 -8.52 -7.65
N ARG A 25 2.85 -8.81 -8.69
CA ARG A 25 3.30 -9.59 -9.84
C ARG A 25 4.09 -8.68 -10.80
N VAL A 26 5.30 -9.11 -11.13
CA VAL A 26 6.19 -8.48 -12.11
C VAL A 26 6.62 -9.54 -13.10
N MET A 27 6.25 -9.40 -14.38
CA MET A 27 6.63 -10.33 -15.46
C MET A 27 6.42 -11.82 -15.12
N GLY A 28 5.37 -12.15 -14.35
CA GLY A 28 5.00 -13.53 -14.01
C GLY A 28 5.38 -14.02 -12.61
N TYR A 29 6.26 -13.35 -11.86
CA TYR A 29 6.65 -13.76 -10.50
C TYR A 29 6.27 -12.73 -9.43
N HIS A 30 6.23 -13.15 -8.17
CA HIS A 30 5.97 -12.27 -7.02
C HIS A 30 7.25 -11.55 -6.59
N ARG A 31 7.21 -10.22 -6.57
CA ARG A 31 8.32 -9.36 -6.14
C ARG A 31 7.83 -8.41 -5.04
N PRO A 32 8.59 -8.21 -3.95
CA PRO A 32 8.22 -7.28 -2.90
C PRO A 32 8.27 -5.85 -3.44
N VAL A 33 7.23 -5.07 -3.18
CA VAL A 33 7.11 -3.67 -3.63
C VAL A 33 8.23 -2.80 -3.06
N GLU A 34 8.71 -3.13 -1.85
CA GLU A 34 9.81 -2.41 -1.18
C GLU A 34 11.12 -2.45 -1.97
N SER A 35 11.33 -3.50 -2.78
CA SER A 35 12.54 -3.66 -3.59
C SER A 35 12.53 -2.85 -4.89
N PHE A 36 11.50 -2.02 -5.12
CA PHE A 36 11.33 -1.29 -6.38
C PHE A 36 12.31 -0.11 -6.43
N ASN A 37 12.99 0.05 -7.56
CA ASN A 37 13.77 1.26 -7.84
C ASN A 37 12.85 2.42 -8.26
N ILE A 38 13.40 3.63 -8.42
CA ILE A 38 12.61 4.84 -8.72
C ILE A 38 11.80 4.68 -10.02
N GLY A 39 12.40 4.14 -11.08
CA GLY A 39 11.72 3.91 -12.35
C GLY A 39 10.55 2.92 -12.23
N LYS A 40 10.77 1.80 -11.53
CA LYS A 40 9.74 0.78 -11.30
C LYS A 40 8.60 1.29 -10.41
N LYS A 41 8.90 2.13 -9.41
CA LYS A 41 7.87 2.83 -8.62
C LYS A 41 7.03 3.75 -9.52
N GLY A 42 7.66 4.44 -10.47
CA GLY A 42 6.99 5.26 -11.48
C GLY A 42 6.02 4.44 -12.34
N GLU A 43 6.52 3.39 -12.99
CA GLU A 43 5.70 2.49 -13.81
C GLU A 43 4.56 1.85 -13.00
N HIS A 44 4.82 1.42 -11.76
CA HIS A 44 3.80 0.78 -10.93
C HIS A 44 2.62 1.71 -10.63
N ARG A 45 2.88 3.01 -10.41
CA ARG A 45 1.83 4.02 -10.17
C ARG A 45 1.00 4.34 -11.41
N GLN A 46 1.53 4.08 -12.60
CA GLN A 46 0.83 4.32 -13.87
C GLN A 46 -0.05 3.13 -14.28
N ARG A 47 -0.03 2.01 -13.54
CA ARG A 47 -0.86 0.85 -13.83
C ARG A 47 -2.33 1.18 -13.60
N THR A 48 -3.17 0.90 -14.59
CA THR A 48 -4.62 0.97 -14.45
C THR A 48 -5.13 -0.29 -13.76
N HIS A 49 -5.92 -0.11 -12.70
CA HIS A 49 -6.59 -1.21 -12.01
C HIS A 49 -8.00 -1.39 -12.58
N PHE A 50 -8.45 -2.63 -12.66
CA PHE A 50 -9.82 -2.95 -13.00
C PHE A 50 -10.77 -2.33 -11.96
N GLN A 51 -11.86 -1.72 -12.44
CA GLN A 51 -12.94 -1.21 -11.62
C GLN A 51 -14.24 -1.87 -12.06
N GLU A 52 -14.87 -2.62 -11.16
CA GLU A 52 -16.08 -3.41 -11.46
C GLU A 52 -17.25 -2.54 -11.91
N ASN A 53 -17.42 -1.35 -11.32
CA ASN A 53 -18.51 -0.43 -11.62
C ASN A 53 -18.19 0.57 -12.74
N ALA A 54 -17.06 0.42 -13.45
CA ALA A 54 -16.77 1.23 -14.63
C ALA A 54 -17.52 0.66 -15.85
N GLN A 55 -18.85 0.78 -15.84
CA GLN A 55 -19.73 0.56 -16.98
C GLN A 55 -20.62 1.79 -17.19
#